data_AF-A0A7W1RVR6-F1
#
_entry.id   AF-A0A7W1RVR6-F1
#
_cell.length_a   1.000
_cell.length_b   1.000
_cell.length_c   1.000
_cell.angle_alpha   90.00
_cell.angle_beta   90.00
_cell.angle_gamma   90.00
#
_symmetry.space_group_name_H-M   'P 1'
#
loop_
_entity.id
_entity.type
_entity.pdbx_description
1 polymer ?
#
loop_
_entity_poly.entity_id
_entity_poly.type
_entity_poly.pdbx_seq_one_letter_code
_entity_poly.pdbx_strand_id
1 'polypeptide(L)'
;MKGESVRRFHLVFCVALLAAATATSAGIAAKPMRSPVLSGPIDLPAGLVCSFAVHGEVVVNRQILTVFSDGSSRATGEFVAALTNVTTGKTIKLNAPGSVSLSAPDANGVVSFKGTGQNIYFFGPGELGANAPGGLFLLDGLTTYQFDANFSTVPGSVQHHGGVVDLCAALS
;
A
#
# COMPACT_ATOMS: atom_id res chain seq x y z
N MET A 1 30.34 0.01 16.37
CA MET A 1 28.88 0.17 16.17
C MET A 1 28.68 0.78 14.79
N LYS A 2 28.62 -0.08 13.77
CA LYS A 2 28.51 0.35 12.37
C LYS A 2 27.02 0.52 12.11
N GLY A 3 26.58 1.76 11.86
CA GLY A 3 25.22 2.04 11.42
C GLY A 3 25.01 1.39 10.07
N GLU A 4 24.49 0.17 10.08
CA GLU A 4 23.84 -0.39 8.91
C GLU A 4 22.64 0.50 8.66
N SER A 5 22.73 1.32 7.61
CA SER A 5 21.54 1.95 7.03
C SER A 5 20.57 0.82 6.78
N VAL A 6 19.52 0.75 7.61
CA VAL A 6 18.32 -0.03 7.32
C VAL A 6 17.82 0.56 6.02
N ARG A 7 18.28 -0.01 4.91
CA ARG A 7 17.75 0.20 3.58
C ARG A 7 16.26 -0.05 3.76
N ARG A 8 15.47 1.03 3.75
CA ARG A 8 14.03 1.04 4.04
C ARG A 8 13.37 0.00 3.14
N PHE A 9 13.30 -1.22 3.64
CA PHE A 9 12.76 -2.37 2.94
C PHE A 9 11.27 -2.31 3.21
N HIS A 10 10.60 -1.34 2.60
CA HIS A 10 9.16 -1.35 2.51
C HIS A 10 8.87 -2.53 1.59
N LEU A 11 8.34 -3.62 2.17
CA LEU A 11 7.77 -4.72 1.41
C LEU A 11 6.50 -4.21 0.75
N VAL A 12 6.72 -3.40 -0.28
CA VAL A 12 5.78 -3.23 -1.37
C VAL A 12 5.61 -4.61 -1.98
N PHE A 13 4.36 -4.99 -2.22
CA PHE A 13 3.99 -6.07 -3.10
C PHE A 13 4.94 -6.14 -4.31
N CYS A 14 5.86 -7.11 -4.33
CA CYS A 14 6.83 -7.27 -5.41
C CYS A 14 6.11 -7.68 -6.70
N VAL A 15 5.70 -6.71 -7.51
CA VAL A 15 5.29 -6.93 -8.90
C VAL A 15 6.58 -7.02 -9.71
N ALA A 16 6.95 -8.24 -10.10
CA ALA A 16 8.05 -8.46 -11.04
C ALA A 16 7.64 -7.91 -12.42
N LEU A 17 8.10 -6.70 -12.74
CA LEU A 17 8.00 -6.10 -14.07
C LEU A 17 9.03 -6.76 -15.00
N LEU A 18 8.61 -7.68 -15.87
CA LEU A 18 9.42 -8.04 -17.03
C LEU A 18 9.33 -6.91 -18.05
N ALA A 19 10.42 -6.14 -18.15
CA ALA A 19 10.60 -5.16 -19.21
C ALA A 19 10.87 -5.87 -20.55
N ALA A 20 9.94 -5.79 -21.49
CA ALA A 20 10.17 -6.10 -22.90
C ALA A 20 10.06 -4.80 -23.71
N ALA A 21 11.19 -4.41 -24.32
CA ALA A 21 11.35 -3.20 -25.08
C ALA A 21 10.72 -3.28 -26.49
N THR A 22 10.15 -2.14 -26.88
CA THR A 22 9.93 -1.56 -28.23
C THR A 22 9.10 -2.30 -29.28
N ALA A 23 7.89 -1.78 -29.53
CA ALA A 23 7.37 -1.53 -30.88
C ALA A 23 6.21 -0.51 -30.82
N THR A 24 6.37 0.64 -31.47
CA THR A 24 5.31 1.62 -31.69
C THR A 24 4.38 1.13 -32.79
N SER A 25 3.16 0.72 -32.44
CA SER A 25 2.05 0.59 -33.38
C SER A 25 0.82 1.31 -32.85
N ALA A 26 0.23 2.15 -33.70
CA ALA A 26 -1.02 2.82 -33.39
C ALA A 26 -2.16 1.80 -33.34
N GLY A 27 -2.85 1.73 -32.20
CA GLY A 27 -4.31 1.58 -32.20
C GLY A 27 -4.90 0.18 -32.14
N ILE A 28 -4.29 -0.78 -31.46
CA ILE A 28 -5.05 -1.81 -30.74
C ILE A 28 -4.68 -1.64 -29.28
N ALA A 29 -5.56 -1.02 -28.50
CA ALA A 29 -5.39 -0.99 -27.05
C ALA A 29 -5.33 -2.46 -26.59
N ALA A 30 -4.12 -2.92 -26.22
CA ALA A 30 -3.94 -4.28 -25.79
C ALA A 30 -4.88 -4.55 -24.61
N LYS A 31 -5.57 -5.69 -24.65
CA LYS A 31 -6.51 -6.07 -23.59
C LYS A 31 -5.78 -6.02 -22.25
N PRO A 32 -6.35 -5.39 -21.20
CA PRO A 32 -5.70 -5.31 -19.90
C PRO A 32 -5.37 -6.70 -19.36
N MET A 33 -4.17 -6.85 -18.80
CA MET A 33 -3.77 -8.06 -18.10
C MET A 33 -4.48 -8.10 -16.75
N ARG A 34 -5.06 -9.24 -16.40
CA ARG A 34 -5.74 -9.43 -15.12
C ARG A 34 -5.18 -10.63 -14.38
N SER A 35 -4.87 -10.47 -13.10
CA SER A 35 -4.37 -11.53 -12.24
C SER A 35 -4.87 -11.35 -10.80
N PRO A 36 -4.95 -12.42 -10.01
CA PRO A 36 -5.18 -12.29 -8.57
C PRO A 36 -4.06 -11.50 -7.89
N VAL A 37 -4.41 -10.68 -6.90
CA VAL A 37 -3.44 -10.04 -6.00
C VAL A 37 -2.92 -11.10 -5.01
N LEU A 38 -1.61 -11.32 -4.96
CA LEU A 38 -0.98 -12.29 -4.06
C LEU A 38 -0.58 -11.69 -2.70
N SER A 39 -1.45 -11.74 -1.70
CA SER A 39 -1.15 -11.21 -0.35
C SER A 39 -0.67 -12.30 0.61
N GLY A 40 0.41 -12.05 1.34
CA GLY A 40 0.89 -12.88 2.44
C GLY A 40 0.74 -12.19 3.81
N PRO A 41 1.06 -12.88 4.91
CA PRO A 41 1.12 -12.26 6.22
C PRO A 41 2.23 -11.21 6.28
N ILE A 42 2.08 -10.24 7.19
CA ILE A 42 3.04 -9.17 7.44
C ILE A 42 3.35 -9.06 8.93
N ASP A 43 4.61 -8.78 9.25
CA ASP A 43 5.05 -8.47 10.61
C ASP A 43 5.60 -7.04 10.64
N LEU A 44 4.95 -6.19 11.41
CA LEU A 44 5.33 -4.79 11.60
C LEU A 44 5.97 -4.66 12.99
N PRO A 45 7.28 -4.37 13.09
CA PRO A 45 7.94 -4.25 14.38
C PRO A 45 7.41 -3.05 15.17
N ALA A 46 7.55 -3.14 16.50
CA ALA A 46 7.23 -2.04 17.40
C ALA A 46 8.02 -0.77 17.01
N GLY A 47 7.35 0.38 17.06
CA GLY A 47 7.89 1.68 16.67
C GLY A 47 7.86 1.97 15.17
N LEU A 48 7.52 0.99 14.30
CA LEU A 48 7.36 1.26 12.87
C LEU A 48 6.03 1.95 12.56
N VAL A 49 4.92 1.39 13.06
CA VAL A 49 3.56 1.93 12.82
C VAL A 49 2.77 2.15 14.10
N CYS A 50 2.94 1.28 15.09
CA CYS A 50 2.37 1.38 16.43
C CYS A 50 3.50 1.28 17.46
N SER A 51 3.23 1.62 18.72
CA SER A 51 4.19 1.45 19.83
C SER A 51 4.48 -0.02 20.17
N PHE A 52 3.68 -0.96 19.66
CA PHE A 52 3.80 -2.41 19.81
C PHE A 52 3.93 -3.08 18.44
N ALA A 53 4.40 -4.33 18.43
CA ALA A 53 4.48 -5.12 17.20
C ALA A 53 3.08 -5.58 16.75
N VAL A 54 2.84 -5.51 15.44
CA VAL A 54 1.57 -5.90 14.81
C VAL A 54 1.82 -7.02 13.82
N HIS A 55 1.09 -8.13 13.99
CA HIS A 55 1.01 -9.19 13.00
C HIS A 55 -0.25 -9.00 12.17
N GLY A 56 -0.13 -9.01 10.84
CA GLY A 56 -1.22 -8.94 9.89
C GLY A 56 -1.38 -10.25 9.13
N GLU A 57 -2.58 -10.80 9.10
CA GLU A 57 -2.92 -12.00 8.35
C GLU A 57 -4.06 -11.71 7.36
N VAL A 58 -3.97 -12.28 6.17
CA VAL A 58 -4.99 -12.17 5.13
C VAL A 58 -6.05 -13.25 5.36
N VAL A 59 -7.26 -12.84 5.71
CA VAL A 59 -8.38 -13.75 5.98
C VAL A 59 -9.13 -14.06 4.68
N VAL A 60 -9.38 -13.04 3.86
CA VAL A 60 -10.00 -13.18 2.54
C VAL A 60 -9.26 -12.27 1.58
N ASN A 61 -8.92 -12.80 0.41
CA ASN A 61 -8.45 -11.98 -0.70
C ASN A 61 -9.05 -12.48 -2.01
N ARG A 62 -9.92 -11.66 -2.58
CA ARG A 62 -10.51 -11.83 -3.91
C ARG A 62 -10.23 -10.61 -4.78
N GLN A 63 -9.13 -9.91 -4.51
CA GLN A 63 -8.72 -8.76 -5.29
C GLN A 63 -8.13 -9.21 -6.62
N ILE A 64 -8.51 -8.50 -7.68
CA ILE A 64 -7.98 -8.64 -9.02
C ILE A 64 -7.17 -7.40 -9.35
N LEU A 65 -5.89 -7.59 -9.67
CA LEU A 65 -5.05 -6.58 -10.27
C LEU A 65 -5.33 -6.54 -11.77
N THR A 66 -5.60 -5.35 -12.29
CA THR A 66 -5.71 -5.08 -13.72
C THR A 66 -4.59 -4.13 -14.10
N VAL A 67 -3.73 -4.55 -15.03
CA VAL A 67 -2.65 -3.73 -15.59
C VAL A 67 -3.03 -3.33 -17.01
N PHE A 68 -3.02 -2.03 -17.26
CA PHE A 68 -3.41 -1.44 -18.54
C PHE A 68 -2.20 -1.25 -19.45
N SER A 69 -2.46 -1.10 -20.75
CA SER A 69 -1.40 -0.95 -21.76
C SER A 69 -0.57 0.33 -21.61
N ASP A 70 -1.10 1.33 -20.91
CA ASP A 70 -0.39 2.57 -20.60
C ASP A 70 0.55 2.45 -19.39
N GLY A 71 0.61 1.28 -18.74
CA GLY A 71 1.41 1.04 -17.54
C GLY A 71 0.71 1.39 -16.22
N SER A 72 -0.48 1.99 -16.27
CA SER A 72 -1.30 2.17 -15.07
C SER A 72 -1.86 0.84 -14.58
N SER A 73 -2.23 0.78 -13.30
CA SER A 73 -2.84 -0.42 -12.73
C SER A 73 -3.92 -0.09 -11.72
N ARG A 74 -4.85 -1.04 -11.54
CA ARG A 74 -5.93 -0.95 -10.56
C ARG A 74 -6.18 -2.29 -9.91
N ALA A 75 -6.23 -2.32 -8.58
CA ALA A 75 -6.69 -3.46 -7.81
C ALA A 75 -8.09 -3.20 -7.24
N THR A 76 -8.98 -4.17 -7.41
CA THR A 76 -10.36 -4.13 -6.91
C THR A 76 -10.79 -5.50 -6.42
N GLY A 77 -11.62 -5.56 -5.39
CA GLY A 77 -12.25 -6.79 -4.92
C GLY A 77 -12.38 -6.80 -3.42
N GLU A 78 -12.77 -7.95 -2.88
CA GLU A 78 -12.91 -8.15 -1.44
C GLU A 78 -11.54 -8.41 -0.80
N PHE A 79 -11.24 -7.68 0.27
CA PHE A 79 -10.07 -7.91 1.10
C PHE A 79 -10.47 -7.84 2.58
N VAL A 80 -10.15 -8.89 3.33
CA VAL A 80 -10.36 -8.95 4.77
C VAL A 80 -9.04 -9.35 5.41
N ALA A 81 -8.60 -8.57 6.39
CA ALA A 81 -7.39 -8.84 7.16
C ALA A 81 -7.71 -8.96 8.65
N ALA A 82 -6.93 -9.80 9.34
CA ALA A 82 -6.85 -9.82 10.79
C ALA A 82 -5.56 -9.12 11.21
N LEU A 83 -5.65 -8.15 12.10
CA LEU A 83 -4.50 -7.48 12.69
C LEU A 83 -4.44 -7.86 14.17
N THR A 84 -3.26 -8.21 14.65
CA THR A 84 -3.03 -8.70 16.01
C THR A 84 -1.93 -7.89 16.67
N ASN A 85 -2.21 -7.32 17.84
CA ASN A 85 -1.18 -6.82 18.75
C ASN A 85 -0.43 -8.03 19.32
N VAL A 86 0.84 -8.19 18.95
CA VAL A 86 1.64 -9.37 19.33
C VAL A 86 1.87 -9.44 20.84
N THR A 87 1.90 -8.30 21.53
CA THR A 87 2.13 -8.24 22.98
C THR A 87 0.90 -8.66 23.78
N THR A 88 -0.28 -8.18 23.42
CA THR A 88 -1.52 -8.44 24.17
C THR A 88 -2.32 -9.63 23.63
N GLY A 89 -2.04 -10.06 22.40
CA GLY A 89 -2.84 -11.05 21.68
C GLY A 89 -4.18 -10.52 21.18
N LYS A 90 -4.46 -9.22 21.32
CA LYS A 90 -5.71 -8.62 20.85
C LYS A 90 -5.74 -8.62 19.32
N THR A 91 -6.79 -9.19 18.76
CA THR A 91 -7.00 -9.27 17.30
C THR A 91 -8.27 -8.53 16.89
N ILE A 92 -8.18 -7.75 15.80
CA ILE A 92 -9.33 -7.18 15.11
C ILE A 92 -9.39 -7.70 13.68
N LYS A 93 -10.59 -7.97 13.18
CA LYS A 93 -10.83 -8.31 11.78
C LYS A 93 -11.42 -7.10 11.07
N LEU A 94 -10.81 -6.74 9.95
CA LEU A 94 -11.14 -5.55 9.17
C LEU A 94 -11.51 -5.96 7.75
N ASN A 95 -12.66 -5.49 7.30
CA ASN A 95 -13.01 -5.51 5.89
C ASN A 95 -12.43 -4.25 5.24
N ALA A 96 -11.87 -4.36 4.04
CA ALA A 96 -11.31 -3.26 3.29
C ALA A 96 -11.63 -3.43 1.80
N PRO A 97 -12.90 -3.24 1.40
CA PRO A 97 -13.37 -3.47 0.04
C PRO A 97 -12.97 -2.36 -0.96
N GLY A 98 -12.19 -1.38 -0.51
CA GLY A 98 -11.73 -0.27 -1.32
C GLY A 98 -10.91 -0.71 -2.53
N SER A 99 -10.79 0.20 -3.49
CA SER A 99 -9.93 0.01 -4.65
C SER A 99 -8.71 0.91 -4.58
N VAL A 100 -7.60 0.41 -5.12
CA VAL A 100 -6.37 1.18 -5.27
C VAL A 100 -5.96 1.22 -6.73
N SER A 101 -5.36 2.32 -7.16
CA SER A 101 -4.82 2.51 -8.51
C SER A 101 -3.47 3.21 -8.45
N LEU A 102 -2.59 2.80 -9.34
CA LEU A 102 -1.30 3.42 -9.60
C LEU A 102 -1.31 4.00 -11.02
N SER A 103 -0.82 5.22 -11.18
CA SER A 103 -0.55 5.77 -12.51
C SER A 103 0.61 5.02 -13.17
N ALA A 104 0.76 5.22 -14.48
CA ALA A 104 2.05 4.98 -15.11
C ALA A 104 3.12 5.88 -14.46
N PRO A 105 4.39 5.43 -14.37
CA PRO A 105 5.48 6.30 -13.96
C PRO A 105 5.61 7.51 -14.89
N ASP A 106 5.82 8.70 -14.34
CA ASP A 106 6.12 9.89 -15.13
C ASP A 106 7.58 9.89 -15.65
N ALA A 107 8.00 10.98 -16.31
CA ALA A 107 9.35 11.10 -16.85
C ALA A 107 10.47 11.03 -15.78
N ASN A 108 10.14 11.29 -14.51
CA ASN A 108 11.05 11.21 -13.36
C ASN A 108 10.89 9.90 -12.58
N GLY A 109 10.05 8.98 -13.07
CA GLY A 109 9.73 7.71 -12.40
C GLY A 109 8.76 7.86 -11.22
N VAL A 110 8.11 9.02 -11.06
CA VAL A 110 7.12 9.24 -10.00
C VAL A 110 5.81 8.54 -10.36
N VAL A 111 5.24 7.82 -9.40
CA VAL A 111 3.97 7.11 -9.55
C VAL A 111 2.95 7.73 -8.60
N SER A 112 1.77 8.09 -9.12
CA SER A 112 0.65 8.55 -8.30
C SER A 112 -0.16 7.35 -7.81
N PHE A 113 -0.35 7.28 -6.50
CA PHE A 113 -1.27 6.35 -5.84
C PHE A 113 -2.61 7.04 -5.58
N LYS A 114 -3.69 6.29 -5.80
CA LYS A 114 -5.05 6.68 -5.43
C LYS A 114 -5.79 5.49 -4.86
N GLY A 115 -6.27 5.62 -3.62
CA GLY A 115 -7.20 4.70 -2.98
C GLY A 115 -8.59 5.33 -2.85
N THR A 116 -9.63 4.53 -3.07
CA THR A 116 -11.02 4.94 -2.92
C THR A 116 -11.80 3.93 -2.10
N GLY A 117 -12.68 4.42 -1.22
CA GLY A 117 -13.40 3.60 -0.24
C GLY A 117 -12.49 3.13 0.89
N GLN A 118 -12.96 2.13 1.62
CA GLN A 118 -12.30 1.64 2.82
C GLN A 118 -11.07 0.77 2.52
N ASN A 119 -9.87 1.25 2.89
CA ASN A 119 -8.59 0.58 2.70
C ASN A 119 -7.75 0.63 4.00
N ILE A 120 -6.89 -0.37 4.22
CA ILE A 120 -5.94 -0.38 5.33
C ILE A 120 -4.62 0.24 4.84
N TYR A 121 -4.11 1.21 5.58
CA TYR A 121 -2.84 1.88 5.30
C TYR A 121 -1.91 1.77 6.50
N PHE A 122 -0.64 1.55 6.20
CA PHE A 122 0.43 1.73 7.16
C PHE A 122 1.41 2.76 6.59
N PHE A 123 1.86 3.66 7.47
CA PHE A 123 2.85 4.67 7.15
C PHE A 123 3.97 4.56 8.18
N GLY A 124 5.21 4.52 7.71
CA GLY A 124 6.39 4.60 8.55
C GLY A 124 6.66 6.03 9.06
N PRO A 125 7.61 6.19 9.98
CA PRO A 125 7.97 7.51 10.49
C PRO A 125 8.43 8.45 9.37
N GLY A 126 7.88 9.66 9.35
CA GLY A 126 8.18 10.69 8.37
C GLY A 126 7.36 10.66 7.07
N GLU A 127 6.59 9.60 6.81
CA GLU A 127 5.81 9.49 5.56
C GLU A 127 4.56 10.39 5.55
N LEU A 128 3.96 10.63 6.72
CA LEU A 128 2.83 11.55 6.89
C LEU A 128 3.27 13.03 7.06
N GLY A 129 4.57 13.31 6.94
CA GLY A 129 5.13 14.64 7.12
C GLY A 129 6.40 14.61 7.98
N ALA A 130 7.18 15.70 7.93
CA ALA A 130 8.42 15.80 8.69
C ALA A 130 8.16 15.57 10.19
N ASN A 131 8.91 14.64 10.79
CA ASN A 131 8.80 14.23 12.20
C ASN A 131 7.46 13.58 12.60
N ALA A 132 6.59 13.25 11.64
CA ALA A 132 5.38 12.49 11.95
C ALA A 132 5.76 11.08 12.44
N PRO A 133 5.15 10.57 13.52
CA PRO A 133 5.29 9.16 13.88
C PRO A 133 4.72 8.28 12.76
N GLY A 134 5.08 7.00 12.77
CA GLY A 134 4.36 6.02 11.97
C GLY A 134 2.91 5.89 12.42
N GLY A 135 2.09 5.27 11.58
CA GLY A 135 0.69 5.03 11.90
C GLY A 135 0.06 3.92 11.09
N LEU A 136 -0.98 3.31 11.66
CA LEU A 136 -1.77 2.25 11.05
C LEU A 136 -3.23 2.66 11.08
N PHE A 137 -3.86 2.74 9.90
CA PHE A 137 -5.17 3.34 9.74
C PHE A 137 -6.08 2.51 8.86
N LEU A 138 -7.37 2.51 9.19
CA LEU A 138 -8.44 2.18 8.25
C LEU A 138 -9.00 3.50 7.75
N LEU A 139 -8.74 3.80 6.48
CA LEU A 139 -9.19 5.04 5.84
C LEU A 139 -10.35 4.72 4.91
N ASP A 140 -11.46 5.44 5.03
CA ASP A 140 -12.62 5.34 4.15
C ASP A 140 -12.86 6.67 3.43
N GLY A 141 -12.78 6.67 2.11
CA GLY A 141 -12.92 7.89 1.31
C GLY A 141 -11.90 7.94 0.18
N LEU A 142 -11.29 9.09 -0.06
CA LEU A 142 -10.25 9.28 -1.07
C LEU A 142 -8.90 9.50 -0.39
N THR A 143 -7.93 8.62 -0.68
CA THR A 143 -6.54 8.78 -0.25
C THR A 143 -5.65 8.88 -1.48
N THR A 144 -4.79 9.88 -1.55
CA THR A 144 -3.83 10.05 -2.64
C THR A 144 -2.44 10.36 -2.10
N TYR A 145 -1.42 9.83 -2.76
CA TYR A 145 -0.02 10.18 -2.50
C TYR A 145 0.85 9.78 -3.67
N GLN A 146 2.13 10.10 -3.62
CA GLN A 146 3.09 9.79 -4.68
C GLN A 146 4.19 8.89 -4.15
N PHE A 147 4.68 8.03 -5.03
CA PHE A 147 5.91 7.29 -4.84
C PHE A 147 6.99 7.84 -5.77
N ASP A 148 8.22 7.93 -5.29
CA ASP A 148 9.37 8.23 -6.13
C ASP A 148 9.81 6.99 -6.96
N ALA A 149 10.85 7.15 -7.78
CA ALA A 149 11.40 6.07 -8.60
C ALA A 149 11.94 4.86 -7.79
N ASN A 150 12.15 5.02 -6.48
CA ASN A 150 12.56 3.96 -5.56
C ASN A 150 11.37 3.36 -4.78
N PHE A 151 10.13 3.72 -5.16
CA PHE A 151 8.91 3.35 -4.45
C PHE A 151 8.85 3.84 -2.99
N SER A 152 9.57 4.92 -2.67
CA SER A 152 9.42 5.61 -1.38
C SER A 152 8.31 6.64 -1.47
N THR A 153 7.50 6.76 -0.41
CA THR A 153 6.47 7.81 -0.34
C THR A 153 7.13 9.19 -0.45
N VAL A 154 6.69 10.00 -1.39
CA VAL A 154 7.15 11.38 -1.54
C VAL A 154 6.70 12.16 -0.30
N PRO A 155 7.61 12.76 0.49
CA PRO A 155 7.26 13.42 1.73
C PRO A 155 6.19 14.50 1.54
N GLY A 156 5.15 14.47 2.39
CA GLY A 156 4.05 15.43 2.35
C GLY A 156 3.05 15.24 1.21
N SER A 157 3.21 14.22 0.36
CA SER A 157 2.27 13.94 -0.73
C SER A 157 0.97 13.27 -0.26
N VAL A 158 0.94 12.75 0.97
CA VAL A 158 -0.23 12.07 1.52
C VAL A 158 -1.35 13.05 1.82
N GLN A 159 -2.46 12.85 1.11
CA GLN A 159 -3.70 13.59 1.26
C GLN A 159 -4.84 12.60 1.46
N HIS A 160 -5.75 12.91 2.37
CA HIS A 160 -6.93 12.09 2.63
C HIS A 160 -8.16 12.96 2.85
N HIS A 161 -9.28 12.53 2.25
CA HIS A 161 -10.61 13.09 2.46
C HIS A 161 -11.58 11.96 2.79
N GLY A 162 -12.08 11.93 4.03
CA GLY A 162 -13.00 10.89 4.48
C GLY A 162 -12.84 10.53 5.95
N GLY A 163 -13.30 9.33 6.30
CA GLY A 163 -13.24 8.77 7.64
C GLY A 163 -11.88 8.15 7.94
N VAL A 164 -11.38 8.39 9.15
CA VAL A 164 -10.11 7.87 9.65
C VAL A 164 -10.35 7.09 10.92
N VAL A 165 -9.89 5.85 10.98
CA VAL A 165 -9.83 5.06 12.21
C VAL A 165 -8.38 4.73 12.52
N ASP A 166 -7.93 5.12 13.71
CA ASP A 166 -6.63 4.72 14.25
C ASP A 166 -6.69 3.25 14.72
N LEU A 167 -6.00 2.39 13.98
CA LEU A 167 -5.96 0.96 14.27
C LEU A 167 -4.97 0.62 15.39
N CYS A 168 -3.95 1.46 15.63
CA CYS A 168 -3.08 1.30 16.79
C CYS A 168 -3.88 1.51 18.08
N ALA A 169 -4.74 2.54 18.13
CA ALA A 169 -5.65 2.75 19.25
C ALA A 169 -6.64 1.59 19.40
N ALA A 170 -7.23 1.12 18.29
CA ALA A 170 -8.16 -0.01 18.32
C ALA A 170 -7.51 -1.33 18.79
N LEU A 171 -6.21 -1.51 18.55
CA LEU A 171 -5.41 -2.68 18.94
C LEU A 171 -4.72 -2.55 20.30
N SER A 172 -4.78 -1.39 20.94
CA SER A 172 -4.22 -1.17 22.28
C SER A 172 -4.99 -1.88 23.39
#